data_AF-A0A2S4W3W3-F1
#
_entry.id   AF-A0A2S4W3W3-F1
#
_cell.length_a   1.000
_cell.length_b   1.000
_cell.length_c   1.000
_cell.angle_alpha   90.00
_cell.angle_beta   90.00
_cell.angle_gamma   90.00
#
_symmetry.space_group_name_H-M   'P 1'
#
loop_
_entity.id
_entity.type
_entity.pdbx_description
1 polymer ?
#
loop_
_entity_poly.entity_id
_entity_poly.type
_entity_poly.pdbx_seq_one_letter_code
_entity_poly.pdbx_strand_id
1 'polypeptide(L)'
;MTEKLLYIGEVISKFGLDPKRYITAFFCNENAKIVSNRRLWGAGIGWRSTQEVLHGIKGLVCKTTNGKSRWKDYILSEARIFIFTIAQLSAQEIIAAEGGAHGQFPQGNYHNSSKITRTRENRAPRTH
;
A
#
# COMPACT_ATOMS: atom_id res chain seq x y z
N MET A 1 38.65 8.45 0.93
CA MET A 1 37.26 7.93 1.04
C MET A 1 37.21 6.62 1.82
N THR A 2 38.02 5.63 1.46
CA THR A 2 38.10 4.32 2.12
C THR A 2 38.32 4.40 3.64
N GLU A 3 39.27 5.22 4.11
CA GLU A 3 39.53 5.40 5.55
C GLU A 3 38.31 5.87 6.33
N LYS A 4 37.53 6.80 5.75
CA LYS A 4 36.28 7.29 6.38
C LYS A 4 35.24 6.16 6.49
N LEU A 5 35.13 5.31 5.46
CA LEU A 5 34.22 4.17 5.47
C LEU A 5 34.62 3.12 6.52
N LEU A 6 35.92 2.83 6.62
CA LEU A 6 36.45 1.92 7.64
C LEU A 6 36.18 2.45 9.04
N TYR A 7 36.49 3.72 9.29
CA TYR A 7 36.24 4.37 10.58
C TYR A 7 34.75 4.34 10.96
N ILE A 8 33.85 4.69 10.04
CA ILE A 8 32.40 4.62 10.30
C ILE A 8 31.98 3.18 10.61
N GLY A 9 32.53 2.20 9.87
CA GLY A 9 32.30 0.78 10.12
C GLY A 9 32.72 0.34 11.52
N GLU A 10 33.88 0.79 12.00
CA GLU A 10 34.32 0.54 13.37
C GLU A 10 33.40 1.19 14.40
N VAL A 11 32.98 2.44 14.18
CA VAL A 11 32.08 3.16 15.09
C VAL A 11 30.76 2.41 15.23
N ILE A 12 30.09 2.04 14.12
CA ILE A 12 28.82 1.31 14.21
C ILE A 12 29.00 -0.07 14.86
N SER A 13 30.12 -0.74 14.59
CA SER A 13 30.43 -2.04 15.17
C SER A 13 30.62 -1.98 16.69
N LYS A 14 31.22 -0.90 17.21
CA LYS A 14 31.34 -0.65 18.67
C LYS A 14 29.98 -0.55 19.38
N PHE A 15 28.93 -0.20 18.66
CA PHE A 15 27.54 -0.18 19.16
C PHE A 15 26.77 -1.47 18.87
N GLY A 16 27.43 -2.54 18.43
CA GLY A 16 26.78 -3.83 18.11
C GLY A 16 25.93 -3.80 16.84
N LEU A 17 26.13 -2.81 15.97
CA LEU A 17 25.41 -2.66 14.71
C LEU A 17 26.30 -3.05 13.52
N ASP A 18 25.69 -3.67 12.52
CA ASP A 18 26.26 -3.81 11.17
C ASP A 18 25.65 -2.76 10.23
N PRO A 19 26.26 -2.50 9.05
CA PRO A 19 25.77 -1.49 8.12
C PRO A 19 24.28 -1.65 7.75
N LYS A 20 23.78 -2.88 7.57
CA LYS A 20 22.38 -3.11 7.23
C LYS A 20 21.47 -2.77 8.41
N ARG A 21 21.81 -3.22 9.63
CA ARG A 21 21.05 -2.88 10.84
C ARG A 21 21.00 -1.38 11.09
N TYR A 22 22.13 -0.69 10.92
CA TYR A 22 22.18 0.76 11.06
C TYR A 22 21.26 1.46 10.05
N ILE A 23 21.36 1.11 8.76
CA ILE A 23 20.56 1.72 7.70
C ILE A 23 19.06 1.48 7.94
N THR A 24 18.66 0.24 8.27
CA THR A 24 17.26 -0.08 8.57
C THR A 24 16.74 0.70 9.77
N ALA A 25 17.50 0.75 10.87
CA ALA A 25 17.12 1.53 12.05
C ALA A 25 17.01 3.03 11.70
N PHE A 26 17.96 3.57 10.92
CA PHE A 26 17.94 4.95 10.45
C PHE A 26 16.71 5.27 9.60
N PHE A 27 16.23 4.35 8.76
CA PHE A 27 15.01 4.55 7.94
C PHE A 27 13.69 4.36 8.68
N CYS A 28 13.67 3.66 9.81
CA CYS A 28 12.44 3.41 10.56
C CYS A 28 12.32 4.26 11.83
N ASN A 29 13.39 4.88 12.33
CA ASN A 29 13.36 5.63 13.59
C ASN A 29 12.52 6.93 13.49
N GLU A 30 11.71 7.23 14.50
CA GLU A 30 10.80 8.38 14.48
C GLU A 30 11.39 9.64 15.13
N ASN A 31 12.61 9.60 15.64
CA ASN A 31 13.27 10.75 16.23
C ASN A 31 13.34 11.92 15.22
N ALA A 32 12.89 13.10 15.63
CA ALA A 32 12.76 14.27 14.76
C ALA A 32 14.05 14.63 14.00
N LYS A 33 15.23 14.47 14.63
CA LYS A 33 16.51 14.72 13.95
C LYS A 33 16.77 13.70 12.85
N ILE A 34 16.46 12.42 13.10
CA ILE A 34 16.64 11.35 12.12
C ILE A 34 15.64 11.51 10.96
N VAL A 35 14.37 11.80 11.26
CA VAL A 35 13.35 12.10 10.25
C VAL A 35 13.80 13.25 9.34
N SER A 36 14.32 14.34 9.94
CA SER A 36 14.86 15.47 9.18
C SER A 36 16.04 15.07 8.29
N ASN A 37 16.95 14.22 8.78
CA ASN A 37 18.11 13.74 8.02
C ASN A 37 17.72 12.84 6.84
N ARG A 38 16.65 12.05 6.96
CA ARG A 38 16.20 11.16 5.88
C ARG A 38 15.12 11.75 4.97
N ARG A 39 14.67 12.99 5.21
CA ARG A 39 13.56 13.61 4.45
C ARG A 39 13.79 13.62 2.93
N LEU A 40 15.05 13.71 2.51
CA LEU A 40 15.41 13.78 1.09
C LEU A 40 15.27 12.42 0.38
N TRP A 41 15.19 11.31 1.12
CA TRP A 41 15.10 9.98 0.51
C TRP A 41 13.85 9.80 -0.35
N GLY A 42 12.72 10.39 0.08
CA GLY A 42 11.44 10.40 -0.63
C GLY A 42 11.12 11.70 -1.35
N ALA A 43 11.99 12.72 -1.25
CA ALA A 43 11.76 14.00 -1.90
C ALA A 43 12.22 13.96 -3.36
N GLY A 44 11.49 14.62 -4.26
CA GLY A 44 11.86 14.67 -5.69
C GLY A 44 13.30 15.14 -5.94
N ILE A 45 13.77 16.14 -5.18
CA ILE A 45 15.14 16.65 -5.28
C ILE A 45 16.22 15.64 -4.82
N GLY A 46 15.88 14.75 -3.87
CA GLY A 46 16.79 13.72 -3.37
C GLY A 46 16.67 12.37 -4.10
N TRP A 47 15.61 12.21 -4.91
CA TRP A 47 15.29 10.95 -5.58
C TRP A 47 16.46 10.38 -6.40
N ARG A 48 17.17 11.23 -7.14
CA ARG A 48 18.35 10.81 -7.92
C ARG A 48 19.39 10.11 -7.04
N SER A 49 19.74 10.71 -5.91
CA SER A 49 20.71 10.11 -4.98
C SER A 49 20.18 8.86 -4.28
N THR A 50 18.87 8.77 -4.03
CA THR A 50 18.23 7.53 -3.57
C THR A 50 18.37 6.41 -4.60
N GLN A 51 18.17 6.71 -5.89
CA GLN A 51 18.35 5.73 -6.96
C GLN A 51 19.80 5.22 -7.05
N GLU A 52 20.80 6.08 -6.82
CA GLU A 52 22.20 5.67 -6.77
C GLU A 52 22.46 4.62 -5.67
N VAL A 53 21.85 4.79 -4.48
CA VAL A 53 21.91 3.79 -3.41
C VAL A 53 21.23 2.47 -3.83
N LEU A 54 20.02 2.55 -4.40
CA LEU A 54 19.29 1.36 -4.88
C LEU A 54 20.08 0.60 -5.96
N HIS A 55 20.73 1.31 -6.87
CA HIS A 55 21.60 0.72 -7.88
C HIS A 55 22.84 0.07 -7.27
N GLY A 56 23.44 0.67 -6.23
CA GLY A 56 24.53 0.06 -5.48
C GLY A 56 24.11 -1.27 -4.83
N ILE A 57 22.93 -1.29 -4.19
CA ILE A 57 22.36 -2.52 -3.61
C ILE A 57 22.12 -3.57 -4.70
N LYS A 58 21.47 -3.20 -5.80
CA LYS A 58 21.24 -4.10 -6.95
C LYS A 58 22.56 -4.66 -7.47
N GLY A 59 23.58 -3.83 -7.62
CA GLY A 59 24.90 -4.22 -8.10
C GLY A 59 25.58 -5.25 -7.21
N LEU A 60 25.39 -5.17 -5.89
CA LEU A 60 25.88 -6.16 -4.93
C LEU A 60 25.07 -7.46 -4.95
N VAL A 61 23.73 -7.36 -4.93
CA VAL A 61 22.83 -8.52 -4.89
C VAL A 61 22.94 -9.34 -6.18
N CYS A 62 22.96 -8.69 -7.33
CA CYS A 62 22.95 -9.35 -8.64
C CYS A 62 24.31 -9.92 -9.09
N LYS A 63 25.34 -9.97 -8.22
CA LYS A 63 26.63 -10.59 -8.56
C LYS A 63 26.53 -12.09 -8.80
N THR A 64 25.56 -12.76 -8.18
CA THR A 64 25.37 -14.21 -8.28
C THR A 64 24.05 -14.55 -8.97
N THR A 65 23.93 -15.73 -9.56
CA THR A 65 22.68 -16.21 -10.17
C THR A 65 21.53 -16.25 -9.15
N ASN A 66 21.78 -16.78 -7.96
CA ASN A 66 20.79 -16.82 -6.87
C ASN A 66 20.39 -15.41 -6.42
N GLY A 67 21.35 -14.48 -6.34
CA GLY A 67 21.07 -13.09 -6.00
C GLY A 67 20.24 -12.37 -7.07
N LYS A 68 20.50 -12.63 -8.36
CA LYS A 68 19.65 -12.14 -9.45
C LYS A 68 18.21 -12.65 -9.35
N SER A 69 18.02 -13.93 -9.00
CA SER A 69 16.67 -14.47 -8.77
C SER A 69 15.97 -13.73 -7.63
N ARG A 70 16.61 -13.62 -6.46
CA ARG A 70 16.06 -12.90 -5.30
C ARG A 70 15.69 -11.46 -5.62
N TRP A 71 16.52 -10.77 -6.40
CA TRP A 71 16.23 -9.40 -6.85
C TRP A 71 15.01 -9.35 -7.76
N LYS A 72 14.88 -10.26 -8.73
CA LYS A 72 13.71 -10.33 -9.62
C LYS A 72 12.43 -10.61 -8.82
N ASP A 73 12.48 -11.57 -7.92
CA ASP A 73 11.33 -11.95 -7.09
C ASP A 73 10.89 -10.78 -6.20
N TYR A 74 11.85 -10.05 -5.61
CA TYR A 74 11.60 -8.83 -4.85
C TYR A 74 10.92 -7.74 -5.70
N ILE A 75 11.49 -7.39 -6.85
CA ILE A 75 10.91 -6.36 -7.73
C ILE A 75 9.51 -6.75 -8.22
N LEU A 76 9.30 -8.03 -8.55
CA LEU A 76 7.98 -8.54 -8.93
C LEU A 76 6.97 -8.42 -7.79
N SER A 77 7.38 -8.69 -6.55
CA SER A 77 6.55 -8.50 -5.37
C SER A 77 6.15 -7.04 -5.18
N GLU A 78 7.10 -6.11 -5.23
CA GLU A 78 6.82 -4.67 -5.11
C GLU A 78 5.89 -4.17 -6.23
N ALA A 79 6.11 -4.61 -7.47
CA ALA A 79 5.26 -4.26 -8.61
C ALA A 79 3.82 -4.78 -8.44
N ARG A 80 3.65 -5.99 -7.91
CA ARG A 80 2.32 -6.54 -7.61
C ARG A 80 1.59 -5.74 -6.55
N ILE A 81 2.28 -5.35 -5.47
CA ILE A 81 1.70 -4.50 -4.42
C ILE A 81 1.21 -3.19 -5.05
N PHE A 82 2.05 -2.54 -5.86
CA PHE A 82 1.67 -1.30 -6.54
C PHE A 82 0.43 -1.47 -7.45
N ILE A 83 0.41 -2.51 -8.30
CA ILE A 83 -0.72 -2.79 -9.20
C ILE A 83 -2.01 -3.06 -8.40
N PHE A 84 -1.91 -3.81 -7.30
CA PHE A 84 -3.06 -4.07 -6.44
C PHE A 84 -3.59 -2.78 -5.81
N THR A 85 -2.71 -1.91 -5.31
CA THR A 85 -3.09 -0.62 -4.74
C THR A 85 -3.81 0.27 -5.74
N ILE A 86 -3.31 0.39 -6.98
CA ILE A 86 -3.99 1.22 -8.01
C ILE A 86 -5.34 0.63 -8.44
N ALA A 87 -5.45 -0.69 -8.57
CA ALA A 87 -6.68 -1.35 -8.96
C ALA A 87 -7.76 -1.17 -7.89
N GLN A 88 -7.39 -1.33 -6.62
CA GLN A 88 -8.27 -1.09 -5.47
C GLN A 88 -8.84 0.34 -5.51
N LEU A 89 -7.97 1.35 -5.65
CA LEU A 89 -8.38 2.76 -5.73
C LEU A 89 -9.37 3.01 -6.88
N SER A 90 -9.09 2.49 -8.08
CA SER A 90 -9.99 2.65 -9.23
C SER A 90 -11.35 1.98 -9.02
N ALA A 91 -11.40 0.84 -8.31
CA ALA A 91 -12.65 0.17 -7.99
C ALA A 91 -13.50 0.99 -6.99
N GLN A 92 -12.87 1.65 -6.01
CA GLN A 92 -13.61 2.56 -5.12
C GLN A 92 -14.18 3.76 -5.87
N GLU A 93 -13.46 4.31 -6.85
CA GLU A 93 -13.97 5.40 -7.68
C GLU A 93 -15.16 4.96 -8.53
N ILE A 94 -15.09 3.76 -9.13
CA ILE A 94 -16.21 3.18 -9.90
C ILE A 94 -17.41 2.91 -9.00
N ILE A 95 -17.22 2.28 -7.83
CA ILE A 95 -18.32 2.02 -6.88
C ILE A 95 -18.93 3.33 -6.37
N ALA A 96 -18.12 4.36 -6.11
CA ALA A 96 -18.63 5.67 -5.71
C ALA A 96 -19.41 6.35 -6.86
N ALA A 97 -18.97 6.18 -8.10
CA ALA A 97 -19.68 6.66 -9.29
C ALA A 97 -20.99 5.89 -9.53
N GLU A 98 -21.01 4.57 -9.34
CA GLU A 98 -22.19 3.71 -9.52
C GLU A 98 -23.17 3.79 -8.35
N GLY A 99 -22.68 3.97 -7.11
CA GLY A 99 -23.47 4.17 -5.89
C GLY A 99 -23.96 5.60 -5.67
N GLY A 100 -23.47 6.57 -6.46
CA GLY A 100 -23.78 7.99 -6.35
C GLY A 100 -25.11 8.44 -6.94
N ALA A 101 -25.87 7.54 -7.58
CA ALA A 101 -27.19 7.84 -8.13
C ALA A 101 -28.31 7.11 -7.36
N HIS A 102 -28.36 7.28 -6.04
CA HIS A 102 -29.63 7.10 -5.33
C HIS A 102 -30.51 8.31 -5.63
N GLY A 103 -31.17 8.26 -6.80
CA GLY A 103 -32.18 9.26 -7.14
C GLY A 103 -33.22 9.33 -6.03
N GLN A 104 -33.42 10.53 -5.47
CA GLN A 104 -34.72 10.86 -4.90
C GLN A 104 -35.73 10.58 -6.02
N PHE A 105 -36.49 9.48 -5.92
CA PHE A 105 -37.59 9.22 -6.83
C PHE A 105 -38.66 10.29 -6.56
N PRO A 106 -38.86 11.28 -7.44
CA PRO A 106 -39.98 12.18 -7.29
C PRO A 106 -41.19 11.38 -7.79
N GLN A 107 -42.05 10.95 -6.87
CA GLN A 107 -43.36 10.36 -7.18
C GLN A 107 -43.32 9.03 -7.98
N GLY A 108 -42.83 7.93 -7.38
CA GLY A 108 -42.88 6.60 -7.99
C GLY A 108 -43.33 5.49 -7.03
N ASN A 109 -44.33 4.69 -7.46
CA ASN A 109 -44.90 3.53 -6.76
C ASN A 109 -43.89 2.36 -6.61
N TYR A 110 -42.88 2.50 -5.76
CA TYR A 110 -42.00 1.38 -5.43
C TYR A 110 -42.70 0.42 -4.44
N HIS A 111 -43.17 -0.72 -4.95
CA HIS A 111 -43.74 -1.79 -4.13
C HIS A 111 -42.63 -2.77 -3.72
N ASN A 112 -42.22 -2.70 -2.45
CA ASN A 112 -41.37 -3.72 -1.84
C ASN A 112 -42.21 -4.96 -1.48
N SER A 113 -41.78 -6.16 -1.93
CA SER A 113 -42.42 -7.45 -1.63
C SER A 113 -42.56 -7.77 -0.14
N SER A 114 -41.85 -7.08 0.76
CA SER A 114 -42.02 -7.22 2.22
C SER A 114 -43.29 -6.56 2.77
N LYS A 115 -44.03 -5.78 1.97
CA LYS A 115 -45.27 -5.09 2.37
C LYS A 115 -46.56 -5.79 1.96
N ILE A 116 -46.50 -7.00 1.39
CA ILE A 116 -47.70 -7.79 1.09
C ILE A 116 -48.17 -8.44 2.40
N THR A 117 -48.88 -7.69 3.24
CA THR A 117 -49.62 -8.26 4.36
C THR A 117 -50.71 -9.17 3.79
N ARG A 118 -50.62 -10.45 4.14
CA ARG A 118 -51.54 -11.52 3.78
C ARG A 118 -52.95 -11.21 4.32
N THR A 119 -53.78 -10.52 3.54
CA THR A 119 -55.20 -10.36 3.87
C THR A 119 -55.87 -11.72 3.73
N ARG A 120 -56.16 -12.37 4.87
CA ARG A 120 -57.00 -13.57 4.94
C ARG A 120 -58.38 -13.22 4.39
N GLU A 121 -58.79 -13.94 3.36
CA GLU A 121 -60.11 -13.88 2.74
C GLU A 121 -61.14 -14.48 3.72
N ASN A 122 -61.80 -13.62 4.51
CA ASN A 122 -62.99 -14.01 5.28
C ASN A 122 -64.18 -14.05 4.31
N ARG A 123 -64.48 -15.24 3.80
CA ARG A 123 -65.72 -15.50 3.04
C ARG A 123 -66.82 -15.88 4.02
N ALA A 124 -67.79 -14.99 4.23
CA ALA A 124 -69.03 -15.25 4.97
C ALA A 124 -70.08 -15.94 4.06
N PRO A 125 -71.10 -16.62 4.63
CA PRO A 125 -71.80 -17.74 4.00
C PRO A 125 -72.96 -17.31 3.09
N ARG A 126 -73.25 -18.10 2.05
CA ARG A 126 -74.45 -17.92 1.21
C ARG A 126 -75.64 -18.65 1.84
N THR A 127 -76.72 -17.90 2.07
CA THR A 127 -78.08 -18.40 2.36
C THR A 127 -78.94 -18.38 1.10
N HIS A 128 -79.83 -19.39 1.05
CA HIS A 128 -80.89 -19.72 0.08
C HIS A 128 -80.46 -20.39 -1.23
#